data_AF-A0A2E3B3F0-F1
#
_entry.id   AF-A0A2E3B3F0-F1
#
_cell.length_a   1.000
_cell.length_b   1.000
_cell.length_c   1.000
_cell.angle_alpha   90.00
_cell.angle_beta   90.00
_cell.angle_gamma   90.00
#
_symmetry.space_group_name_H-M   'P 1'
#
loop_
_entity.id
_entity.type
_entity.pdbx_description
1 polymer ?
#
loop_
_entity_poly.entity_id
_entity_poly.type
_entity_poly.pdbx_seq_one_letter_code
_entity_poly.pdbx_strand_id
1 'polypeptide(L)' 'MKFNKTTLFGALLGFIMGIALTIIALLQYDKDLTNARDVLFSSLFIGLPFSVLIGLMIGWIWSKLFGKSLF' A
#
# COMPACT_ATOMS: atom_id res chain seq x y z
N MET A 1 11.49 -6.16 16.20
CA MET A 1 10.87 -4.83 16.38
C MET A 1 9.36 -5.03 16.51
N LYS A 2 8.73 -4.64 17.63
CA LYS A 2 7.28 -4.83 17.80
C LYS A 2 6.56 -3.66 17.13
N PHE A 3 5.75 -3.93 16.11
CA PHE A 3 4.95 -2.88 15.47
C PHE A 3 3.89 -2.36 16.45
N ASN A 4 3.83 -1.04 16.63
CA ASN A 4 2.80 -0.41 17.42
C ASN A 4 1.50 -0.25 16.60
N LYS A 5 0.39 0.04 17.28
CA LYS A 5 -0.93 0.14 16.63
C LYS A 5 -0.96 1.14 15.48
N THR A 6 -0.25 2.27 15.60
CA THR A 6 -0.18 3.29 14.54
C THR A 6 0.60 2.80 13.32
N THR A 7 1.67 2.04 13.54
CA THR A 7 2.43 1.42 12.45
C THR A 7 1.59 0.37 11.73
N LEU A 8 0.82 -0.43 12.47
CA LEU A 8 -0.13 -1.40 11.91
C LEU A 8 -1.29 -0.71 11.17
N PHE A 9 -1.80 0.41 11.69
CA PHE A 9 -2.81 1.21 11.02
C PHE A 9 -2.27 1.82 9.72
N GLY A 10 -1.03 2.30 9.73
CA GLY A 10 -0.33 2.74 8.52
C GLY A 10 -0.22 1.62 7.48
N ALA A 11 0.13 0.39 7.90
CA ALA A 11 0.16 -0.78 7.03
C ALA A 11 -1.22 -1.08 6.40
N LEU A 12 -2.29 -0.99 7.19
CA LEU A 12 -3.66 -1.18 6.73
C LEU A 12 -4.06 -0.12 5.68
N LEU A 13 -3.73 1.15 5.93
CA LEU A 13 -3.95 2.22 4.96
C LEU A 13 -3.17 1.96 3.67
N GLY A 14 -1.90 1.55 3.79
CA GLY A 14 -1.06 1.15 2.66
C GLY A 14 -1.66 -0.01 1.86
N PHE A 15 -2.25 -1.00 2.53
CA PHE A 15 -2.94 -2.11 1.89
C PHE A 15 -4.17 -1.65 1.11
N ILE A 16 -5.06 -0.86 1.73
CA ILE A 16 -6.26 -0.33 1.08
C ILE A 16 -5.88 0.54 -0.12
N MET A 17 -4.88 1.40 0.03
CA MET A 17 -4.36 2.22 -1.06
C MET A 17 -3.79 1.37 -2.19
N GLY A 18 -3.06 0.30 -1.87
CA GLY A 18 -2.51 -0.64 -2.87
C GLY A 18 -3.61 -1.32 -3.69
N ILE A 19 -4.72 -1.70 -3.05
CA ILE A 19 -5.90 -2.23 -3.73
C ILE A 19 -6.54 -1.16 -4.63
N ALA A 20 -6.73 0.06 -4.12
CA ALA A 20 -7.31 1.15 -4.91
C ALA A 20 -6.46 1.46 -6.16
N LEU A 21 -5.13 1.52 -6.01
CA LEU A 21 -4.19 1.70 -7.12
C LEU A 21 -4.22 0.54 -8.10
N THR A 22 -4.38 -0.70 -7.62
CA THR A 22 -4.57 -1.88 -8.48
C THR A 22 -5.82 -1.75 -9.34
N ILE A 23 -6.94 -1.33 -8.75
CA ILE A 23 -8.20 -1.10 -9.48
C ILE A 23 -8.01 0.01 -10.53
N ILE A 24 -7.37 1.12 -10.16
CA ILE A 24 -7.10 2.22 -11.09
C ILE A 24 -6.21 1.75 -12.25
N ALA A 25 -5.15 0.98 -11.98
CA ALA A 25 -4.28 0.44 -13.01
C ALA A 25 -5.03 -0.48 -13.98
N LEU A 26 -5.93 -1.32 -13.48
CA LEU A 26 -6.77 -2.19 -14.32
C LEU A 26 -7.80 -1.43 -15.16
N LEU A 27 -8.17 -0.21 -14.78
CA LEU A 27 -9.07 0.64 -15.56
C LEU A 27 -8.32 1.49 -16.59
N GLN A 28 -7.04 1.77 -16.37
CA GLN A 28 -6.25 2.72 -17.17
C GLN A 28 -5.18 2.08 -18.04
N TYR A 29 -4.96 0.77 -17.97
CA TYR A 29 -3.92 0.13 -18.78
C TYR A 29 -4.25 0.20 -20.28
N ASP A 30 -3.20 0.34 -21.09
CA ASP A 30 -3.28 0.29 -22.54
C ASP A 30 -3.44 -1.17 -23.00
N LYS A 31 -4.58 -1.46 -23.65
CA LYS A 31 -4.95 -2.80 -24.10
C LYS A 31 -4.18 -3.26 -25.33
N ASP A 32 -3.63 -2.32 -26.10
CA ASP A 32 -2.88 -2.64 -27.33
C ASP A 32 -1.42 -2.98 -26.99
N LEU A 33 -0.95 -2.55 -25.82
CA LEU A 33 0.43 -2.77 -25.35
C LEU A 33 0.56 -3.80 -24.23
N THR A 34 -0.46 -3.95 -23.37
CA THR A 34 -0.36 -4.77 -22.15
C THR A 34 -1.63 -5.59 -21.90
N ASN A 35 -1.48 -6.74 -21.24
CA ASN A 35 -2.60 -7.57 -20.80
C ASN A 35 -3.02 -7.24 -19.36
N ALA A 36 -4.34 -7.25 -19.08
CA ALA A 36 -4.91 -7.13 -17.74
C ALA A 36 -4.26 -8.07 -16.72
N ARG A 37 -3.87 -9.29 -17.14
CA ARG A 37 -3.21 -10.27 -16.27
C ARG A 37 -1.85 -9.78 -15.77
N ASP A 38 -1.07 -9.15 -16.64
CA ASP A 38 0.28 -8.67 -16.31
C ASP A 38 0.20 -7.42 -15.41
N VAL A 39 -0.79 -6.56 -15.67
CA VAL A 39 -1.11 -5.41 -14.80
C VAL A 39 -1.55 -5.90 -13.42
N LEU A 40 -2.42 -6.90 -13.35
CA LEU A 40 -2.87 -7.48 -12.08
C LEU A 40 -1.70 -8.09 -11.30
N PHE A 41 -0.83 -8.85 -11.95
CA PHE A 41 0.29 -9.48 -11.26
C PHE A 41 1.38 -8.49 -10.84
N SER A 42 1.72 -7.52 -11.68
CA SER A 42 2.68 -6.48 -11.31
C SER A 42 2.16 -5.63 -10.14
N SER A 43 0.87 -5.27 -10.15
CA SER A 43 0.24 -4.54 -9.05
C SER A 43 0.13 -5.38 -7.77
N LEU A 44 -0.25 -6.66 -7.83
CA LEU A 44 -0.36 -7.51 -6.63
C LEU A 44 0.99 -7.91 -6.03
N PHE A 45 1.99 -8.23 -6.84
CA PHE A 45 3.28 -8.75 -6.33
C PHE A 45 4.31 -7.66 -6.08
N ILE A 46 4.16 -6.48 -6.70
CA ILE A 46 5.09 -5.36 -6.51
C ILE A 46 4.34 -4.19 -5.91
N GLY A 47 3.32 -3.67 -6.60
CA GLY A 47 2.62 -2.45 -6.19
C GLY A 47 2.02 -2.50 -4.78
N LEU A 48 1.29 -3.57 -4.46
CA LEU A 48 0.61 -3.73 -3.17
C LEU A 48 1.60 -3.92 -2.01
N PRO A 49 2.60 -4.82 -2.09
CA PRO A 49 3.66 -4.90 -1.08
C PRO A 49 4.38 -3.56 -0.86
N PHE A 50 4.72 -2.84 -1.94
CA PHE A 50 5.33 -1.52 -1.83
C PHE A 50 4.42 -0.52 -1.13
N SER A 51 3.13 -0.48 -1.47
CA SER A 51 2.15 0.40 -0.83
C SER A 51 2.02 0.09 0.68
N VAL A 52 2.02 -1.19 1.06
CA VAL A 52 2.01 -1.61 2.48
C VAL A 52 3.29 -1.16 3.19
N LEU A 53 4.47 -1.31 2.57
CA LEU A 53 5.74 -0.85 3.13
C LEU A 53 5.77 0.67 3.33
N ILE A 54 5.25 1.43 2.37
CA ILE A 54 5.08 2.88 2.49
C ILE A 54 4.15 3.21 3.66
N GLY A 55 3.02 2.51 3.77
CA GLY A 55 2.08 2.66 4.88
C GLY A 55 2.72 2.38 6.24
N LEU A 56 3.50 1.29 6.36
CA LEU A 56 4.30 0.96 7.54
C LEU A 56 5.29 2.08 7.88
N MET A 57 6.01 2.58 6.87
CA MET A 57 6.99 3.67 7.05
C MET A 57 6.30 4.95 7.54
N ILE A 58 5.18 5.34 6.94
CA ILE A 58 4.40 6.51 7.35
C ILE A 58 3.88 6.33 8.78
N GLY A 59 3.28 5.18 9.09
CA GLY A 59 2.76 4.89 10.44
C GLY A 59 3.85 4.88 11.51
N TRP A 60 5.05 4.39 11.16
CA TRP A 60 6.21 4.41 12.03
C TRP A 60 6.73 5.84 12.26
N ILE A 61 6.91 6.62 11.19
CA ILE A 61 7.32 8.04 11.28
C ILE A 61 6.31 8.82 12.12
N TRP A 62 5.02 8.64 11.88
CA TRP A 62 3.95 9.30 12.62
C TRP A 62 4.01 8.98 14.11
N SER A 63 4.18 7.70 14.46
CA SER A 63 4.32 7.29 15.85
C SER A 63 5.56 7.89 16.52
N LYS A 64 6.66 8.04 15.78
CA LYS A 64 7.91 8.61 16.30
C LYS A 64 7.80 10.11 16.52
N LEU A 65 7.11 10.83 15.64
CA LEU A 65 6.96 12.28 15.72
C LEU A 65 5.92 12.72 16.76
N PHE A 66 4.79 12.02 16.84
CA PHE A 66 3.65 12.48 17.64
C PHE A 66 3.49 11.74 18.97
N GLY A 67 4.28 10.69 19.23
CA GLY A 67 4.31 9.95 20.51
C GLY A 67 3.00 9.28 20.93
N LYS A 68 1.89 9.55 20.25
CA LYS A 68 0.57 8.98 20.50
C LYS A 68 0.34 7.81 19.57
N SER A 69 0.04 6.65 20.16
CA SER A 69 -0.70 5.66 19.40
C SER A 69 -2.07 6.27 19.07
N LEU A 70 -2.43 6.30 17.79
CA LEU A 70 -3.85 6.33 17.42
C LEU A 70 -4.48 5.12 18.13
N PHE A 71 -5.27 5.40 19.17
CA PHE A 71 -5.93 4.49 20.11
C PHE A 71 -5.07 3.84 21.22
#